data_AF-A0A328TYY1-F1
#
_entry.id   AF-A0A328TYY1-F1
#
_cell.length_a   1.000
_cell.length_b   1.000
_cell.length_c   1.000
_cell.angle_alpha   90.00
_cell.angle_beta   90.00
_cell.angle_gamma   90.00
#
_symmetry.space_group_name_H-M   'P 1'
#
loop_
_entity.id
_entity.type
_entity.pdbx_description
1 polymer ?
#
loop_
_entity_poly.entity_id
_entity_poly.type
_entity_poly.pdbx_seq_one_letter_code
_entity_poly.pdbx_strand_id
1 'polypeptide(L)'
;MKKGFITRYNVGKYFKRGWIVLLKLYKQKLKIMVLLLLVSNLISVRETVSAHPLSKTPYIDESAFQNEELECVHVINSAIRYINENNVTGYKRLLTELYRNGAAKDVSFSDTNITSVKLKSLGGGLNGKTFYYFAYVEVEIDKHSNLWLYVLKKEKNKWLIEKAD
;
A
#
# COMPACT_ATOMS: atom_id res chain seq x y z
N MET A 1 -35.00 80.21 21.31
CA MET A 1 -34.48 78.97 21.92
C MET A 1 -34.61 77.81 20.94
N LYS A 2 -33.49 77.25 20.45
CA LYS A 2 -33.19 75.81 20.34
C LYS A 2 -31.90 75.65 19.50
N LYS A 3 -30.82 75.27 20.18
CA LYS A 3 -29.52 74.86 19.60
C LYS A 3 -29.67 73.44 19.05
N GLY A 4 -29.20 73.20 17.83
CA GLY A 4 -29.14 71.86 17.21
C GLY A 4 -27.70 71.45 16.92
N PHE A 5 -27.31 70.30 17.46
CA PHE A 5 -25.96 69.74 17.56
C PHE A 5 -25.41 69.20 16.22
N ILE A 6 -24.11 69.40 16.00
CA ILE A 6 -23.31 68.73 14.96
C ILE A 6 -22.77 67.41 15.54
N THR A 7 -23.16 66.27 14.98
CA THR A 7 -22.55 64.96 15.24
C THR A 7 -21.38 64.72 14.29
N ARG A 8 -20.15 64.77 14.81
CA ARG A 8 -18.95 64.30 14.08
C ARG A 8 -18.87 62.77 14.19
N TYR A 9 -19.03 62.08 13.06
CA TYR A 9 -18.79 60.63 12.97
C TYR A 9 -17.29 60.32 13.01
N ASN A 10 -16.92 59.38 13.88
CA ASN A 10 -15.54 59.01 14.16
C ASN A 10 -15.11 57.85 13.23
N VAL A 11 -14.67 58.20 12.01
CA VAL A 11 -14.36 57.25 10.91
C VAL A 11 -13.01 56.53 11.10
N GLY A 12 -12.14 56.99 12.02
CA GLY A 12 -10.75 56.51 12.11
C GLY A 12 -10.52 55.14 12.75
N LYS A 13 -11.50 54.54 13.45
CA LYS A 13 -11.27 53.35 14.29
C LYS A 13 -11.51 52.01 13.58
N TYR A 14 -12.24 52.00 12.46
CA TYR A 14 -12.59 50.77 11.73
C TYR A 14 -11.57 50.35 10.67
N PHE A 15 -10.80 51.29 10.11
CA PHE A 15 -9.80 50.99 9.07
C PHE A 15 -8.59 50.20 9.60
N LYS A 16 -8.14 50.46 10.84
CA LYS A 16 -6.96 49.78 11.41
C LYS A 16 -7.19 48.31 11.77
N ARG A 17 -8.43 47.88 12.06
CA ARG A 17 -8.72 46.48 12.43
C ARG A 17 -8.80 45.54 11.23
N GLY A 18 -9.30 46.01 10.08
CA GLY A 18 -9.40 45.21 8.85
C GLY A 18 -8.04 44.79 8.29
N TRP A 19 -7.04 45.69 8.32
CA TRP A 19 -5.69 45.41 7.81
C TRP A 19 -4.94 44.36 8.63
N ILE A 20 -5.12 44.34 9.95
CA ILE A 20 -4.47 43.36 10.84
C ILE A 20 -5.02 41.94 10.61
N VAL A 21 -6.30 41.82 10.29
CA VAL A 21 -6.95 40.53 9.99
C VAL A 21 -6.48 40.00 8.62
N LEU A 22 -6.40 40.86 7.60
CA LEU A 22 -5.87 40.51 6.28
C LEU A 22 -4.39 40.07 6.34
N LEU A 23 -3.56 40.76 7.12
CA LEU A 23 -2.15 40.39 7.28
C LEU A 23 -1.96 39.04 8.00
N LYS A 24 -2.81 38.73 8.99
CA LYS A 24 -2.80 37.44 9.69
C LYS A 24 -3.22 36.28 8.78
N LEU A 25 -4.26 36.46 7.96
CA LEU A 25 -4.72 35.47 6.98
C LEU A 25 -3.66 35.20 5.90
N TYR A 26 -2.97 36.24 5.44
CA TYR A 26 -1.88 36.09 4.46
C TYR A 26 -0.69 35.29 5.02
N LYS A 27 -0.28 35.55 6.27
CA LYS A 27 0.79 34.80 6.93
C LYS A 27 0.43 33.33 7.17
N GLN A 28 -0.84 33.01 7.44
CA GLN A 28 -1.29 31.62 7.59
C GLN A 28 -1.28 30.86 6.27
N LYS A 29 -1.77 31.47 5.17
CA LYS A 29 -1.77 30.82 3.85
C LYS A 29 -0.34 30.56 3.34
N LEU A 30 0.60 31.49 3.60
CA LEU A 30 2.00 31.31 3.22
C LEU A 30 2.66 30.12 3.94
N LYS A 31 2.36 29.93 5.24
CA LYS A 31 2.88 28.79 6.01
C LYS A 31 2.37 27.44 5.49
N ILE A 32 1.09 27.37 5.10
CA ILE A 32 0.50 26.14 4.55
C ILE A 32 1.11 25.81 3.18
N MET A 33 1.38 26.82 2.35
CA MET A 33 1.98 26.62 1.03
C MET A 33 3.43 26.12 1.12
N VAL A 34 4.22 26.65 2.06
CA VAL A 34 5.60 26.18 2.31
C VAL A 34 5.62 24.75 2.87
N LEU A 35 4.66 24.40 3.73
CA LEU A 35 4.53 23.03 4.25
C LEU A 35 4.19 22.02 3.13
N LEU A 36 3.31 22.39 2.19
CA LEU A 36 2.99 21.56 1.01
C LEU A 36 4.21 21.37 0.08
N LEU A 37 5.02 22.41 -0.12
CA LEU A 37 6.25 22.34 -0.93
C LEU A 37 7.33 21.46 -0.28
N LEU A 38 7.46 21.47 1.05
CA LEU A 38 8.39 20.61 1.78
C LEU A 38 8.00 19.12 1.73
N VAL A 39 6.71 18.79 1.77
CA VAL A 39 6.23 17.41 1.63
C VAL A 39 6.45 16.88 0.20
N SER A 40 6.41 17.77 -0.80
CA SER A 40 6.63 17.41 -2.21
C SER A 40 8.09 17.04 -2.52
N ASN A 41 9.04 17.66 -1.84
CA ASN A 41 10.48 17.38 -2.02
C ASN A 41 10.97 16.15 -1.26
N LEU A 42 10.19 15.58 -0.33
CA LEU A 42 10.56 14.35 0.38
C LEU A 42 10.26 13.06 -0.41
N ILE A 43 9.57 13.15 -1.55
CA ILE A 43 9.17 11.96 -2.34
C ILE A 43 10.21 11.61 -3.43
N SER A 44 11.24 12.44 -3.64
CA SER A 44 12.28 12.15 -4.63
C SER A 44 13.51 11.46 -4.02
N VAL A 45 13.30 10.35 -3.30
CA VAL A 45 14.36 9.35 -3.12
C VAL A 45 14.47 8.62 -4.46
N ARG A 46 15.32 9.14 -5.35
CA ARG A 46 15.81 8.35 -6.49
C ARG A 46 16.78 7.32 -5.92
N GLU A 47 16.26 6.16 -5.57
CA GLU A 47 17.08 4.95 -5.56
C GLU A 47 17.57 4.74 -7.00
N THR A 48 18.86 4.96 -7.22
CA THR A 48 19.56 4.44 -8.39
C THR A 48 19.66 2.94 -8.24
N VAL A 49 18.57 2.23 -8.58
CA VAL A 49 18.60 0.79 -8.75
C VAL A 49 19.39 0.53 -10.03
N SER A 50 20.54 -0.12 -9.86
CA SER A 50 21.34 -0.71 -10.92
C SER A 50 20.42 -1.46 -11.88
N ALA A 51 20.32 -0.99 -13.11
CA ALA A 51 19.58 -1.64 -14.17
C ALA A 51 20.37 -2.87 -14.66
N HIS A 52 20.44 -3.91 -13.82
CA HIS A 52 20.47 -5.26 -14.37
C HIS A 52 19.12 -5.48 -15.07
N PRO A 53 19.09 -6.00 -16.30
CA PRO A 53 17.83 -6.34 -16.95
C PRO A 53 17.15 -7.38 -16.07
N LEU A 54 16.16 -6.95 -15.29
CA LEU A 54 15.38 -7.79 -14.41
C LEU A 54 14.77 -8.86 -15.32
N SER A 55 15.22 -10.12 -15.19
CA SER A 55 14.51 -11.22 -15.82
C SER A 55 13.07 -11.10 -15.35
N LYS A 56 12.14 -10.97 -16.29
CA LYS A 56 10.72 -10.77 -16.01
C LYS A 56 10.28 -11.82 -14.99
N THR A 57 9.93 -11.39 -13.78
CA THR A 57 9.48 -12.29 -12.71
C THR A 57 8.36 -13.18 -13.25
N PRO A 58 8.45 -14.51 -13.12
CA PRO A 58 7.38 -15.39 -13.56
C PRO A 58 6.11 -15.13 -12.74
N TYR A 59 4.96 -15.33 -13.36
CA TYR A 59 3.65 -15.08 -12.77
C TYR A 59 2.61 -16.06 -13.32
N ILE A 60 1.54 -16.26 -12.57
CA ILE A 60 0.35 -17.00 -13.00
C ILE A 60 -0.47 -16.09 -13.92
N ASP A 61 -0.81 -16.55 -15.12
CA ASP A 61 -1.70 -15.81 -16.01
C ASP A 61 -3.08 -15.61 -15.38
N GLU A 62 -3.53 -14.36 -15.35
CA GLU A 62 -4.73 -13.93 -14.65
C GLU A 62 -5.99 -13.99 -15.53
N SER A 63 -5.82 -14.19 -16.83
CA SER A 63 -6.89 -14.12 -17.84
C SER A 63 -8.07 -15.07 -17.61
N ALA A 64 -7.85 -16.16 -16.87
CA ALA A 64 -8.85 -17.18 -16.57
C ALA A 64 -9.69 -16.90 -15.32
N PHE A 65 -9.37 -15.87 -14.52
CA PHE A 65 -9.97 -15.66 -13.20
C PHE A 65 -10.83 -14.40 -13.13
N GLN A 66 -11.80 -14.40 -12.21
CA GLN A 66 -12.69 -13.26 -11.97
C GLN A 66 -12.94 -13.06 -10.47
N ASN A 67 -13.39 -11.86 -10.09
CA ASN A 67 -13.83 -11.54 -8.73
C ASN A 67 -12.79 -11.93 -7.65
N GLU A 68 -13.21 -12.66 -6.63
CA GLU A 68 -12.36 -13.05 -5.50
C GLU A 68 -11.23 -14.02 -5.88
N GLU A 69 -11.42 -14.85 -6.90
CA GLU A 69 -10.37 -15.74 -7.41
C GLU A 69 -9.22 -14.91 -8.00
N LEU A 70 -9.56 -13.91 -8.81
CA LEU A 70 -8.59 -12.98 -9.38
C LEU A 70 -7.82 -12.22 -8.28
N GLU A 71 -8.53 -11.73 -7.25
CA GLU A 71 -7.89 -11.09 -6.10
C GLU A 71 -6.89 -12.03 -5.39
N CYS A 72 -7.22 -13.32 -5.25
CA CYS A 72 -6.32 -14.32 -4.67
C CYS A 72 -5.08 -14.56 -5.55
N VAL A 73 -5.27 -14.69 -6.86
CA VAL A 73 -4.17 -14.87 -7.82
C VAL A 73 -3.24 -13.65 -7.81
N HIS A 74 -3.77 -12.43 -7.70
CA HIS A 74 -2.96 -11.22 -7.54
C HIS A 74 -2.11 -11.22 -6.27
N VAL A 75 -2.65 -11.74 -5.15
CA VAL A 75 -1.90 -11.87 -3.90
C VAL A 75 -0.74 -12.86 -4.09
N ILE A 76 -0.98 -14.00 -4.74
CA ILE A 76 0.05 -15.01 -5.03
C ILE A 76 1.13 -14.45 -5.96
N ASN A 77 0.74 -13.79 -7.06
CA ASN A 77 1.67 -13.14 -7.98
C ASN A 77 2.52 -12.07 -7.29
N SER A 78 1.90 -11.29 -6.40
CA SER A 78 2.63 -10.31 -5.58
C SER A 78 3.61 -10.97 -4.63
N ALA A 79 3.25 -12.10 -4.03
CA ALA A 79 4.09 -12.88 -3.13
C ALA A 79 5.34 -13.40 -3.87
N ILE A 80 5.15 -14.03 -5.03
CA ILE A 80 6.26 -14.53 -5.87
C ILE A 80 7.20 -13.39 -6.27
N ARG A 81 6.64 -12.26 -6.69
CA ARG A 81 7.45 -11.08 -7.01
C ARG A 81 8.28 -10.64 -5.82
N TYR A 82 7.69 -10.52 -4.63
CA TYR A 82 8.43 -10.12 -3.45
C TYR A 82 9.50 -11.13 -3.03
N ILE A 83 9.28 -12.43 -3.25
CA ILE A 83 10.30 -13.46 -3.01
C ILE A 83 11.50 -13.23 -3.95
N ASN A 84 11.26 -13.14 -5.26
CA ASN A 84 12.34 -12.92 -6.24
C ASN A 84 13.06 -11.57 -6.07
N GLU A 85 12.36 -10.53 -5.60
CA GLU A 85 12.95 -9.23 -5.28
C GLU A 85 13.67 -9.21 -3.92
N ASN A 86 13.69 -10.33 -3.18
CA ASN A 86 14.16 -10.39 -1.79
C ASN A 86 13.46 -9.36 -0.86
N ASN A 87 12.23 -8.99 -1.17
CA ASN A 87 11.44 -7.97 -0.48
C ASN A 87 10.58 -8.57 0.63
N VAL A 88 11.23 -8.94 1.74
CA VAL A 88 10.58 -9.51 2.94
C VAL A 88 9.51 -8.57 3.50
N THR A 89 9.74 -7.25 3.47
CA THR A 89 8.77 -6.27 3.99
C THR A 89 7.49 -6.23 3.16
N GLY A 90 7.61 -6.30 1.83
CA GLY A 90 6.49 -6.40 0.90
C GLY A 90 5.70 -7.69 1.13
N TYR A 91 6.38 -8.82 1.20
CA TYR A 91 5.76 -10.12 1.46
C TYR A 91 5.01 -10.15 2.80
N LYS A 92 5.61 -9.64 3.88
CA LYS A 92 4.97 -9.59 5.22
C LYS A 92 3.65 -8.80 5.21
N ARG A 93 3.44 -7.86 4.28
CA ARG A 93 2.17 -7.12 4.14
C ARG A 93 1.05 -7.95 3.52
N LEU A 94 1.39 -9.03 2.79
CA LEU A 94 0.43 -9.97 2.23
C LEU A 94 -0.06 -10.99 3.25
N LEU A 95 0.60 -11.09 4.40
CA LEU A 95 0.27 -12.07 5.43
C LEU A 95 -0.86 -11.57 6.32
N THR A 96 -1.70 -12.51 6.79
CA THR A 96 -2.69 -12.23 7.84
C THR A 96 -2.00 -11.76 9.11
N GLU A 97 -2.75 -11.06 9.96
CA GLU A 97 -2.20 -10.53 11.21
C GLU A 97 -1.64 -11.64 12.11
N LEU A 98 -2.35 -12.78 12.18
CA LEU A 98 -1.94 -13.94 12.95
C LEU A 98 -0.63 -14.53 12.42
N TYR A 99 -0.54 -14.78 11.11
CA TYR A 99 0.65 -15.39 10.51
C TYR A 99 1.87 -14.45 10.58
N ARG A 100 1.66 -13.15 10.30
CA ARG A 100 2.70 -12.11 10.40
C ARG A 100 3.32 -12.01 11.79
N ASN A 101 2.50 -12.10 12.84
CA ASN A 101 2.95 -11.96 14.22
C ASN A 101 3.47 -13.28 14.82
N GLY A 102 3.26 -14.40 14.13
CA GLY A 102 3.67 -15.74 14.56
C GLY A 102 4.81 -16.30 13.70
N ALA A 103 4.48 -17.29 12.86
CA ALA A 103 5.43 -18.09 12.09
C ALA A 103 6.27 -17.30 11.09
N ALA A 104 5.82 -16.11 10.67
CA ALA A 104 6.54 -15.31 9.69
C ALA A 104 7.63 -14.39 10.27
N LYS A 105 7.96 -14.50 11.56
CA LYS A 105 9.00 -13.64 12.18
C LYS A 105 10.34 -13.76 11.46
N ASP A 106 10.72 -14.98 11.10
CA ASP A 106 12.05 -15.32 10.58
C ASP A 106 12.08 -15.58 9.07
N VAL A 107 11.10 -15.06 8.32
CA VAL A 107 11.05 -15.21 6.85
C VAL A 107 12.29 -14.56 6.22
N SER A 108 13.04 -15.38 5.45
CA SER A 108 14.13 -14.97 4.57
C SER A 108 13.93 -15.60 3.20
N PHE A 109 14.30 -14.88 2.14
CA PHE A 109 14.26 -15.35 0.75
C PHE A 109 15.66 -15.49 0.14
N SER A 110 16.72 -15.31 0.94
CA SER A 110 18.10 -15.35 0.48
C SER A 110 18.33 -16.52 -0.49
N ASP A 111 18.85 -16.18 -1.67
CA ASP A 111 19.18 -17.10 -2.76
C ASP A 111 17.98 -17.80 -3.43
N THR A 112 16.76 -17.30 -3.24
CA THR A 112 15.59 -17.82 -3.96
C THR A 112 15.45 -17.15 -5.33
N ASN A 113 15.61 -17.94 -6.40
CA ASN A 113 15.36 -17.49 -7.77
C ASN A 113 14.26 -18.35 -8.40
N ILE A 114 13.01 -17.87 -8.34
CA ILE A 114 11.88 -18.52 -8.98
C ILE A 114 11.95 -18.25 -10.49
N THR A 115 12.12 -19.31 -11.28
CA THR A 115 12.26 -19.25 -12.76
C THR A 115 10.96 -19.59 -13.49
N SER A 116 10.06 -20.35 -12.86
CA SER A 116 8.76 -20.73 -13.43
C SER A 116 7.69 -20.81 -12.36
N VAL A 117 6.45 -20.50 -12.73
CA VAL A 117 5.27 -20.57 -11.85
C VAL A 117 4.10 -21.11 -12.66
N LYS A 118 3.40 -22.12 -12.12
CA LYS A 118 2.18 -22.67 -12.70
C LYS A 118 1.15 -22.93 -11.60
N LEU A 119 -0.02 -22.34 -11.71
CA LEU A 119 -1.15 -22.71 -10.87
C LEU A 119 -1.64 -24.11 -11.26
N LYS A 120 -1.69 -25.03 -10.29
CA LYS A 120 -2.19 -26.41 -10.49
C LYS A 120 -3.64 -26.55 -10.09
N SER A 121 -4.04 -25.85 -9.04
CA SER A 121 -5.41 -25.88 -8.54
C SER A 121 -5.67 -24.63 -7.72
N LEU A 122 -6.89 -24.12 -7.82
CA LEU A 122 -7.45 -23.09 -6.96
C LEU A 122 -8.85 -23.56 -6.55
N GLY A 123 -9.14 -23.53 -5.25
CA GLY A 123 -10.45 -23.89 -4.75
C GLY A 123 -10.82 -23.10 -3.52
N GLY A 124 -12.13 -22.94 -3.31
CA GLY A 124 -12.70 -22.27 -2.15
C GLY A 124 -13.24 -23.28 -1.14
N GLY A 125 -13.23 -22.90 0.14
CA GLY A 125 -13.78 -23.72 1.22
C GLY A 125 -14.19 -22.91 2.44
N LEU A 126 -15.05 -23.49 3.26
CA LEU A 126 -15.44 -22.93 4.55
C LEU A 126 -14.74 -23.70 5.68
N ASN A 127 -14.15 -22.97 6.61
CA ASN A 127 -13.75 -23.51 7.90
C ASN A 127 -14.50 -22.74 9.00
N GLY A 128 -15.53 -23.38 9.54
CA GLY A 128 -16.51 -22.72 10.40
C GLY A 128 -17.28 -21.63 9.65
N LYS A 129 -17.15 -20.38 10.10
CA LYS A 129 -17.79 -19.21 9.47
C LYS A 129 -16.87 -18.45 8.52
N THR A 130 -15.64 -18.90 8.36
CA THR A 130 -14.63 -18.18 7.59
C THR A 130 -14.44 -18.88 6.26
N PHE A 131 -14.52 -18.11 5.18
CA PHE A 131 -14.24 -18.57 3.83
C PHE A 131 -12.76 -18.40 3.50
N TYR A 132 -12.20 -19.38 2.80
CA TYR A 132 -10.80 -19.45 2.41
C TYR A 132 -10.68 -19.87 0.95
N TYR A 133 -9.61 -19.43 0.30
CA TYR A 133 -9.11 -20.08 -0.90
C TYR A 133 -7.86 -20.90 -0.56
N PHE A 134 -7.70 -22.02 -1.24
CA PHE A 134 -6.47 -22.80 -1.26
C PHE A 134 -5.97 -22.87 -2.70
N ALA A 135 -4.68 -22.61 -2.88
CA ALA A 135 -4.04 -22.64 -4.18
C ALA A 135 -2.79 -23.52 -4.12
N TYR A 136 -2.70 -24.49 -5.04
CA TYR A 136 -1.49 -25.27 -5.25
C TYR A 136 -0.73 -24.68 -6.43
N VAL A 137 0.47 -24.21 -6.18
CA VAL A 137 1.31 -23.52 -7.16
C VAL A 137 2.60 -24.32 -7.33
N GLU A 138 2.84 -24.82 -8.54
CA GLU A 138 4.14 -25.37 -8.89
C GLU A 138 5.10 -24.21 -9.16
N VAL A 139 6.17 -24.13 -8.39
CA VAL A 139 7.25 -23.16 -8.57
C VAL A 139 8.53 -23.90 -8.92
N GLU A 140 9.29 -23.36 -9.87
CA GLU A 140 10.64 -23.84 -10.18
C GLU A 140 11.66 -22.90 -9.55
N ILE A 141 12.51 -23.45 -8.69
CA ILE A 141 13.63 -22.75 -8.04
C ILE A 141 14.89 -23.52 -8.39
N ASP A 142 15.87 -22.86 -9.00
CA ASP A 142 17.14 -23.47 -9.40
C ASP A 142 16.98 -24.79 -10.19
N LYS A 143 15.98 -24.84 -11.10
CA LYS A 143 15.60 -26.01 -11.93
C LYS A 143 14.96 -27.18 -11.15
N HIS A 144 14.57 -26.96 -9.90
CA HIS A 144 13.82 -27.91 -9.11
C HIS A 144 12.37 -27.43 -8.93
N SER A 145 11.42 -28.26 -9.36
CA SER A 145 9.99 -27.99 -9.19
C SER A 145 9.54 -28.38 -7.78
N ASN A 146 8.91 -27.43 -7.09
CA ASN A 146 8.31 -27.58 -5.78
C ASN A 146 6.82 -27.23 -5.87
N LEU A 147 5.98 -27.93 -5.12
CA LEU A 147 4.55 -27.60 -5.02
C LEU A 147 4.30 -26.83 -3.74
N TRP A 148 3.93 -25.57 -3.86
CA TRP A 148 3.61 -24.68 -2.74
C TRP A 148 2.11 -24.59 -2.52
N LEU A 149 1.68 -24.72 -1.27
CA LEU A 149 0.31 -24.44 -0.86
C LEU A 149 0.20 -23.01 -0.33
N TYR A 150 -0.68 -22.22 -0.94
CA TYR A 150 -1.17 -20.97 -0.37
C TYR A 150 -2.58 -21.17 0.20
N VAL A 151 -2.77 -20.80 1.46
CA VAL A 151 -4.10 -20.65 2.07
C VAL A 151 -4.36 -19.17 2.23
N LEU A 152 -5.41 -18.68 1.57
CA LEU A 152 -5.80 -17.27 1.60
C LEU A 152 -7.09 -17.09 2.39
N LYS A 153 -7.16 -16.00 3.14
CA LYS A 153 -8.30 -15.60 3.97
C LYS A 153 -8.55 -14.10 3.78
N LYS A 154 -9.81 -13.70 3.84
CA LYS A 154 -10.19 -12.28 3.81
C LYS A 154 -10.13 -11.67 5.21
N GLU A 155 -9.35 -10.61 5.38
CA GLU A 155 -9.31 -9.77 6.59
C GLU A 155 -9.49 -8.30 6.22
N LYS A 156 -10.40 -7.58 6.89
CA LYS A 156 -10.68 -6.16 6.63
C LYS A 156 -10.91 -5.88 5.13
N ASN A 157 -11.67 -6.77 4.48
CA ASN A 157 -12.01 -6.74 3.05
C ASN A 157 -10.81 -6.87 2.08
N LYS A 158 -9.71 -7.52 2.51
CA LYS A 158 -8.55 -7.82 1.66
C LYS A 158 -8.19 -9.30 1.79
N TRP A 159 -7.89 -9.96 0.68
CA TRP A 159 -7.31 -11.30 0.70
C TRP A 159 -5.86 -11.25 1.15
N LEU A 160 -5.51 -12.13 2.07
CA LEU A 160 -4.19 -12.24 2.69
C LEU A 160 -3.83 -13.72 2.84
N ILE A 161 -2.54 -14.00 2.92
CA ILE A 161 -1.96 -15.33 3.10
C ILE A 161 -2.01 -15.69 4.59
N GLU A 162 -2.80 -16.70 4.92
CA GLU A 162 -2.89 -17.31 6.25
C GLU A 162 -1.82 -18.40 6.44
N LYS A 163 -1.46 -19.10 5.35
CA LYS A 163 -0.39 -20.09 5.33
C LYS A 163 0.27 -20.10 3.95
N ALA A 164 1.60 -20.22 3.94
CA ALA A 164 2.41 -20.53 2.78
C ALA A 164 3.48 -21.55 3.21
N ASP A 165 3.74 -22.55 2.37
CA ASP A 165 4.83 -23.51 2.54
C ASP A 165 6.21 -22.90 2.19
#